data_AF-A0A975SFP4-F1
#
_entry.id   AF-A0A975SFP4-F1
#
_cell.length_a   1.000
_cell.length_b   1.000
_cell.length_c   1.000
_cell.angle_alpha   90.00
_cell.angle_beta   90.00
_cell.angle_gamma   90.00
#
_symmetry.space_group_name_H-M   'P 1'
#
loop_
_entity.id
_entity.type
_entity.pdbx_description
1 polymer ?
#
loop_
_entity_poly.entity_id
_entity_poly.type
_entity_poly.pdbx_seq_one_letter_code
_entity_poly.pdbx_strand_id
1 'polypeptide(L)'
;MENEHINYPDSDDENRTTSPPTPELRAPPQPESRQEARLLECLRTEHGAAFDVYLEHIWNGIESITDMEADFNNLHWASFEKVEQFVDDFIDSLGWGDARDHALREWAIPNNILVFDRRAFLDHIRNDFEFHERDGETHVFVK
;
A
#
# COMPACT_ATOMS: atom_id res chain seq x y z
N MET A 1 -59.50 9.94 4.03
CA MET A 1 -58.21 10.52 3.61
C MET A 1 -57.17 9.47 3.95
N GLU A 2 -56.75 8.75 2.92
CA GLU A 2 -55.87 7.60 2.99
C GLU A 2 -54.42 8.08 3.19
N ASN A 3 -53.70 7.45 4.10
CA ASN A 3 -52.27 7.67 4.27
C ASN A 3 -51.54 6.88 3.19
N GLU A 4 -50.96 7.57 2.22
CA GLU A 4 -50.05 6.98 1.24
C GLU A 4 -48.74 6.62 1.94
N HIS A 5 -48.61 5.35 2.33
CA HIS A 5 -47.34 4.74 2.67
C HIS A 5 -46.53 4.58 1.39
N ILE A 6 -45.53 5.44 1.21
CA ILE A 6 -44.51 5.27 0.18
C ILE A 6 -43.65 4.07 0.59
N ASN A 7 -43.90 2.93 -0.06
CA ASN A 7 -43.06 1.74 0.03
C ASN A 7 -41.79 2.01 -0.78
N TYR A 8 -40.67 2.30 -0.11
CA TYR A 8 -39.35 2.21 -0.74
C TYR A 8 -38.98 0.73 -0.85
N PRO A 9 -38.56 0.23 -2.03
CA PRO A 9 -38.01 -1.10 -2.13
C PRO A 9 -36.69 -1.16 -1.35
N ASP A 10 -36.61 -2.15 -0.46
CA ASP A 10 -35.41 -2.58 0.24
C ASP A 10 -34.34 -2.88 -0.81
N SER A 11 -33.34 -2.00 -0.91
CA SER A 11 -32.21 -2.15 -1.83
C SER A 11 -31.01 -2.77 -1.12
N ASP A 12 -31.26 -3.72 -0.23
CA ASP A 12 -30.24 -4.35 0.62
C ASP A 12 -30.04 -5.82 0.24
N ASP A 13 -29.60 -6.12 -1.00
CA ASP A 13 -29.11 -7.48 -1.28
C ASP A 13 -28.08 -7.67 -2.44
N GLU A 14 -27.57 -6.62 -3.09
CA GLU A 14 -26.64 -6.80 -4.22
C GLU A 14 -25.31 -6.03 -4.14
N ASN A 15 -24.76 -5.85 -2.94
CA ASN A 15 -23.35 -5.44 -2.83
C ASN A 15 -22.55 -6.32 -1.87
N ARG A 16 -22.68 -7.64 -2.04
CA ARG A 16 -21.56 -8.54 -1.70
C ARG A 16 -20.43 -8.26 -2.69
N THR A 17 -19.72 -7.16 -2.45
CA THR A 17 -18.35 -7.02 -2.92
C THR A 17 -17.60 -8.20 -2.33
N THR A 18 -17.47 -9.25 -3.12
CA THR A 18 -16.52 -10.30 -2.87
C THR A 18 -15.18 -9.57 -2.76
N SER A 19 -14.56 -9.66 -1.59
CA SER A 19 -13.18 -9.22 -1.44
C SER A 19 -12.40 -9.80 -2.63
N PRO A 20 -11.58 -9.01 -3.34
CA PRO A 20 -10.76 -9.56 -4.40
C PRO A 20 -10.03 -10.78 -3.83
N PRO A 21 -9.91 -11.88 -4.59
CA PRO A 21 -9.23 -13.06 -4.11
C PRO A 21 -7.86 -12.61 -3.61
N THR A 22 -7.57 -12.91 -2.34
CA THR A 22 -6.21 -12.79 -1.80
C THR A 22 -5.29 -13.41 -2.83
N PRO A 23 -4.27 -12.70 -3.34
CA PRO A 23 -3.33 -13.27 -4.29
C PRO A 23 -2.85 -14.59 -3.70
N GLU A 24 -3.17 -15.71 -4.37
CA GLU A 24 -2.62 -16.99 -3.97
C GLU A 24 -1.10 -16.81 -4.00
N LEU A 25 -0.43 -17.01 -2.87
CA LEU A 25 1.03 -17.09 -2.80
C LEU A 25 1.50 -18.08 -3.87
N ARG A 26 2.00 -17.57 -5.00
CA ARG A 26 2.47 -18.39 -6.10
C ARG A 26 3.92 -18.75 -5.90
N ALA A 27 4.30 -19.90 -6.47
CA ALA A 27 5.66 -20.40 -6.38
C ALA A 27 6.66 -19.36 -6.90
N PRO A 28 7.86 -19.27 -6.30
CA PRO A 28 8.87 -18.32 -6.71
C PRO A 28 9.21 -18.46 -8.20
N PRO A 29 9.61 -17.37 -8.87
CA PRO A 29 9.90 -17.39 -10.30
C PRO A 29 11.00 -18.42 -10.61
N GLN A 30 10.73 -19.29 -11.59
CA GLN A 30 11.72 -20.26 -12.06
C GLN A 30 12.33 -19.76 -13.38
N PRO A 31 13.62 -19.41 -13.40
CA PRO A 31 14.26 -18.98 -14.64
C PRO A 31 14.35 -20.14 -15.62
N GLU A 32 13.89 -19.92 -16.85
CA GLU A 32 13.92 -20.89 -17.95
C GLU A 32 15.26 -20.83 -18.69
N SER A 33 15.99 -19.72 -18.54
CA SER A 33 17.28 -19.48 -19.17
C SER A 33 18.38 -19.08 -18.18
N ARG A 34 19.64 -19.30 -18.58
CA ARG A 34 20.81 -18.81 -17.84
C ARG A 34 20.82 -17.28 -17.74
N GLN A 35 20.22 -16.59 -18.70
CA GLN A 35 20.14 -15.14 -18.72
C GLN A 35 19.15 -14.64 -17.68
N GLU A 36 17.96 -15.23 -17.59
CA GLU A 36 16.98 -14.92 -16.53
C GLU A 36 17.51 -15.23 -15.15
N ALA A 37 18.21 -16.37 -14.97
CA ALA A 37 18.81 -16.71 -13.69
C ALA A 37 19.84 -15.66 -13.24
N ARG A 38 20.59 -15.08 -14.20
CA ARG A 38 21.52 -13.98 -13.91
C ARG A 38 20.80 -12.69 -13.60
N LEU A 39 19.74 -12.38 -14.33
CA LEU A 39 18.95 -11.17 -14.11
C LEU A 39 18.33 -11.18 -12.71
N LEU A 40 17.70 -12.28 -12.31
CA LEU A 40 17.11 -12.43 -10.98
C LEU A 40 18.15 -12.27 -9.87
N GLU A 41 19.36 -12.84 -10.04
CA GLU A 41 20.45 -12.68 -9.08
C GLU A 41 20.97 -11.24 -9.01
N CYS A 42 21.07 -10.55 -10.15
CA CYS A 42 21.41 -9.14 -10.19
C CYS A 42 20.40 -8.29 -9.42
N LEU A 43 19.10 -8.49 -9.67
CA LEU A 43 18.03 -7.74 -9.00
C LEU A 43 18.01 -7.97 -7.49
N ARG A 44 18.23 -9.21 -7.04
CA ARG A 44 18.40 -9.53 -5.61
C ARG A 44 19.60 -8.81 -5.00
N THR A 45 20.72 -8.76 -5.73
CA THR A 45 21.94 -8.08 -5.24
C THR A 45 21.74 -6.56 -5.18
N GLU A 46 21.00 -6.00 -6.12
CA GLU A 46 20.78 -4.55 -6.25
C GLU A 46 19.76 -4.01 -5.25
N HIS A 47 18.62 -4.69 -5.12
CA HIS A 47 17.48 -4.20 -4.32
C HIS A 47 17.36 -4.88 -2.94
N GLY A 48 18.12 -5.95 -2.70
CA GLY A 48 18.24 -6.59 -1.39
C GLY A 48 16.91 -7.10 -0.82
N ALA A 49 16.73 -6.89 0.49
CA ALA A 49 15.61 -7.43 1.25
C ALA A 49 14.22 -7.04 0.71
N ALA A 50 14.08 -5.81 0.18
CA ALA A 50 12.83 -5.35 -0.42
C ALA A 50 12.43 -6.22 -1.62
N PHE A 51 13.39 -6.60 -2.45
CA PHE A 51 13.12 -7.45 -3.61
C PHE A 51 12.81 -8.89 -3.22
N ASP A 52 13.47 -9.42 -2.19
CA ASP A 52 13.11 -10.75 -1.67
C ASP A 52 11.70 -10.76 -1.07
N VAL A 53 11.26 -9.68 -0.42
CA VAL A 53 9.88 -9.53 0.05
C VAL A 53 8.91 -9.48 -1.11
N TYR A 54 9.24 -8.67 -2.14
CA TYR A 54 8.45 -8.58 -3.36
C TYR A 54 8.25 -9.95 -4.00
N LEU A 55 9.30 -10.74 -4.17
CA LEU A 55 9.22 -12.09 -4.74
C LEU A 55 8.35 -13.05 -3.93
N GLU A 56 8.30 -12.88 -2.62
CA GLU A 56 7.57 -13.79 -1.72
C GLU A 56 6.10 -13.39 -1.54
N HIS A 57 5.79 -12.09 -1.50
CA HIS A 57 4.48 -11.61 -1.09
C HIS A 57 3.72 -10.85 -2.17
N ILE A 58 4.43 -10.16 -3.08
CA ILE A 58 3.84 -9.20 -4.02
C ILE A 58 3.77 -9.79 -5.44
N TRP A 59 4.79 -10.55 -5.83
CA TRP A 59 4.90 -11.15 -7.15
C TRP A 59 3.71 -12.06 -7.47
N ASN A 60 2.98 -11.72 -8.53
CA ASN A 60 1.76 -12.45 -8.94
C ASN A 60 2.03 -13.53 -10.01
N GLY A 61 3.26 -13.64 -10.52
CA GLY A 61 3.64 -14.61 -11.56
C GLY A 61 3.02 -14.35 -12.93
N ILE A 62 2.47 -13.16 -13.18
CA ILE A 62 1.93 -12.75 -14.48
C ILE A 62 3.03 -12.15 -15.33
N GLU A 63 3.84 -11.27 -14.73
CA GLU A 63 4.95 -10.60 -15.39
C GLU A 63 6.08 -11.59 -15.70
N SER A 64 6.90 -11.26 -16.70
CA SER A 64 8.09 -12.06 -17.00
C SER A 64 9.26 -11.68 -16.09
N ILE A 65 10.26 -12.55 -15.94
CA ILE A 65 11.49 -12.19 -15.19
C ILE A 65 12.18 -10.97 -15.81
N THR A 66 12.02 -10.74 -17.12
CA THR A 66 12.57 -9.57 -17.80
C THR A 66 11.85 -8.26 -17.48
N ASP A 67 10.58 -8.33 -17.06
CA ASP A 67 9.77 -7.15 -16.70
C ASP A 67 9.71 -6.91 -15.18
N MET A 68 10.24 -7.86 -14.40
CA MET A 68 10.20 -7.89 -12.94
C MET A 68 10.83 -6.66 -12.26
N GLU A 69 11.89 -6.10 -12.84
CA GLU A 69 12.49 -4.86 -12.32
C GLU A 69 11.53 -3.68 -12.45
N ALA A 70 10.83 -3.58 -13.58
CA ALA A 70 9.86 -2.51 -13.81
C ALA A 70 8.64 -2.68 -12.89
N ASP A 71 8.14 -3.91 -12.72
CA ASP A 71 7.04 -4.21 -11.81
C ASP A 71 7.42 -3.91 -10.34
N PHE A 72 8.61 -4.34 -9.91
CA PHE A 72 9.14 -3.98 -8.59
C PHE A 72 9.21 -2.46 -8.40
N ASN A 73 9.77 -1.72 -9.35
CA ASN A 73 9.90 -0.26 -9.25
C ASN A 73 8.54 0.47 -9.28
N ASN A 74 7.52 -0.13 -9.88
CA ASN A 74 6.16 0.43 -9.91
C ASN A 74 5.42 0.21 -8.60
N LEU A 75 5.67 -0.93 -7.93
CA LEU A 75 4.95 -1.32 -6.72
C LEU A 75 5.68 -0.93 -5.44
N HIS A 76 7.01 -0.96 -5.41
CA HIS A 76 7.80 -0.60 -4.24
C HIS A 76 7.73 0.90 -4.00
N TRP A 77 7.15 1.30 -2.86
CA TRP A 77 7.11 2.69 -2.45
C TRP A 77 8.46 3.09 -1.84
N ALA A 78 8.82 2.46 -0.71
CA ALA A 78 10.09 2.67 -0.01
C ALA A 78 10.26 1.63 1.13
N SER A 79 11.43 1.67 1.77
CA SER A 79 11.73 0.94 3.00
C SER A 79 11.94 1.93 4.14
N PHE A 80 11.40 1.62 5.32
CA PHE A 80 11.46 2.48 6.51
C PHE A 80 11.94 1.68 7.71
N GLU A 81 12.63 2.30 8.66
CA GLU A 81 12.97 1.61 9.92
C GLU A 81 11.72 1.27 10.74
N LYS A 82 10.66 2.07 10.59
CA LYS A 82 9.39 1.91 11.28
C LYS A 82 8.23 2.39 10.41
N VAL A 83 7.09 1.73 10.52
CA VAL A 83 5.86 2.10 9.78
C VAL A 83 5.40 3.53 10.07
N GLU A 84 5.69 4.09 11.24
CA GLU A 84 5.33 5.47 11.55
C GLU A 84 6.07 6.48 10.66
N GLN A 85 7.29 6.17 10.21
CA GLN A 85 8.03 7.03 9.28
C GLN A 85 7.33 7.10 7.92
N PHE A 86 6.76 5.98 7.45
CA PHE A 86 5.92 6.00 6.24
C PHE A 86 4.72 6.92 6.40
N VAL A 87 4.04 6.88 7.56
CA VAL A 87 2.86 7.74 7.78
C VAL A 87 3.23 9.22 7.73
N ASP A 88 4.33 9.60 8.38
CA ASP A 88 4.80 10.99 8.36
C ASP A 88 5.22 11.41 6.93
N ASP A 89 6.02 10.58 6.23
CA ASP A 89 6.47 10.84 4.86
C ASP A 89 5.30 10.93 3.87
N PHE A 90 4.29 10.08 4.03
CA PHE A 90 3.10 10.09 3.20
C PHE A 90 2.25 11.36 3.42
N ILE A 91 2.05 11.78 4.67
CA ILE A 91 1.35 13.04 5.00
C ILE A 91 2.09 14.24 4.39
N ASP A 92 3.42 14.24 4.48
CA ASP A 92 4.27 15.29 3.94
C ASP A 92 4.25 15.31 2.40
N SER A 93 4.24 14.14 1.75
CA SER A 93 4.15 14.02 0.29
C SER A 93 2.88 14.64 -0.29
N LEU A 94 1.80 14.68 0.50
CA LEU A 94 0.53 15.30 0.13
C LEU A 94 0.46 16.80 0.47
N GLY A 95 1.48 17.35 1.15
CA GLY A 95 1.51 18.73 1.64
C GLY A 95 0.52 18.99 2.78
N TRP A 96 0.01 17.95 3.42
CA TRP A 96 -1.04 18.07 4.44
C TRP A 96 -0.50 18.66 5.75
N GLY A 97 0.76 18.40 6.10
CA GLY A 97 1.45 19.05 7.21
C GLY A 97 1.42 20.58 7.09
N ASP A 98 1.88 21.09 5.95
CA ASP A 98 1.89 22.53 5.66
C ASP A 98 0.48 23.13 5.63
N ALA A 99 -0.49 22.44 5.02
CA ALA A 99 -1.87 22.88 4.97
C ALA A 99 -2.50 23.00 6.37
N ARG A 100 -2.24 22.02 7.24
CA ARG A 100 -2.65 22.06 8.65
C ARG A 100 -2.02 23.25 9.37
N ASP A 101 -0.71 23.43 9.24
CA ASP A 101 0.01 24.50 9.93
C ASP A 101 -0.40 25.89 9.43
N HIS A 102 -0.80 26.00 8.16
CA HIS A 102 -1.43 27.20 7.63
C HIS A 102 -2.78 27.46 8.29
N ALA A 103 -3.67 26.46 8.35
CA ALA A 103 -4.99 26.59 8.95
C ALA A 103 -4.93 26.93 10.45
N LEU A 104 -4.03 26.28 11.20
CA LEU A 104 -3.83 26.58 12.63
C LEU A 104 -3.48 28.06 12.86
N ARG A 105 -2.59 28.62 12.02
CA ARG A 105 -2.17 30.02 12.11
C ARG A 105 -3.25 30.99 11.68
N GLU A 106 -3.90 30.73 10.54
CA GLU A 106 -4.92 31.63 9.98
C GLU A 106 -6.15 31.73 10.89
N TRP A 107 -6.54 30.63 11.52
CA TRP A 107 -7.76 30.55 12.35
C TRP A 107 -7.48 30.65 13.85
N ALA A 108 -6.23 30.91 14.24
CA ALA A 108 -5.77 30.94 15.62
C ALA A 108 -6.21 29.71 16.45
N ILE A 109 -6.25 28.54 15.80
CA ILE A 109 -6.62 27.28 16.45
C ILE A 109 -5.45 26.82 17.33
N PRO A 110 -5.67 26.42 18.59
CA PRO A 110 -4.60 25.86 19.40
C PRO A 110 -4.01 24.58 18.76
N ASN A 111 -2.68 24.46 18.80
CA ASN A 111 -1.92 23.40 18.09
C ASN A 111 -2.32 21.96 18.43
N ASN A 112 -3.00 21.73 19.55
CA ASN A 112 -3.41 20.42 20.03
C ASN A 112 -4.85 20.02 19.65
N ILE A 113 -5.60 20.91 18.99
CA ILE A 113 -7.01 20.64 18.62
C ILE A 113 -7.10 19.92 17.28
N LEU A 114 -6.38 20.42 16.28
CA LEU A 114 -6.31 19.79 14.96
C LEU A 114 -5.02 18.98 14.91
N VAL A 115 -5.12 17.66 14.98
CA VAL A 115 -3.97 16.73 14.94
C VAL A 115 -4.26 15.59 13.96
N PHE A 116 -3.21 15.09 13.30
CA PHE A 116 -3.32 13.86 12.51
C PHE A 116 -3.32 12.66 13.46
N ASP A 117 -4.43 11.92 13.49
CA ASP A 117 -4.47 10.61 14.10
C ASP A 117 -3.75 9.60 13.20
N ARG A 118 -2.45 9.46 13.43
CA ARG A 118 -1.56 8.57 12.66
C ARG A 118 -2.01 7.12 12.68
N ARG A 119 -2.61 6.67 13.78
CA ARG A 119 -3.08 5.30 13.89
C ARG A 119 -4.30 5.07 13.02
N ALA A 120 -5.30 5.96 13.12
CA ALA A 120 -6.47 5.89 12.24
C ALA A 120 -6.08 6.01 10.77
N PHE A 121 -5.07 6.83 10.47
CA PHE A 121 -4.54 6.98 9.12
C PHE A 121 -3.87 5.69 8.62
N LEU A 122 -2.99 5.08 9.43
CA LEU A 122 -2.37 3.80 9.09
C LEU A 122 -3.41 2.69 8.87
N ASP A 123 -4.45 2.64 9.71
CA ASP A 123 -5.55 1.69 9.55
C ASP A 123 -6.31 1.91 8.23
N HIS A 124 -6.44 3.16 7.77
CA HIS A 124 -7.10 3.51 6.52
C HIS A 124 -6.30 3.08 5.29
N ILE A 125 -5.00 3.41 5.24
CA ILE A 125 -4.13 3.19 4.07
C ILE A 125 -3.70 1.74 3.90
N ARG A 126 -3.91 0.86 4.89
CA ARG A 126 -3.71 -0.60 4.75
C ARG A 126 -4.58 -1.26 3.67
N ASN A 127 -5.59 -0.56 3.17
CA ASN A 127 -6.36 -1.01 2.01
C ASN A 127 -5.61 -0.81 0.69
N ASP A 128 -4.74 0.20 0.62
CA ASP A 128 -4.04 0.61 -0.60
C ASP A 128 -2.57 0.18 -0.61
N PHE A 129 -2.02 -0.16 0.56
CA PHE A 129 -0.62 -0.55 0.74
C PHE A 129 -0.46 -1.89 1.47
N GLU A 130 0.61 -2.60 1.14
CA GLU A 130 1.15 -3.74 1.89
C GLU A 130 2.40 -3.34 2.66
N PHE A 131 2.53 -3.90 3.87
CA PHE A 131 3.63 -3.62 4.79
C PHE A 131 4.23 -4.95 5.22
N HIS A 132 5.52 -5.13 4.96
CA HIS A 132 6.22 -6.37 5.23
C HIS A 132 7.52 -6.08 5.98
N GLU A 133 7.69 -6.68 7.15
CA GLU A 133 8.90 -6.51 7.96
C GLU A 133 9.98 -7.54 7.58
N ARG A 134 11.19 -7.06 7.26
CA ARG A 134 12.38 -7.91 7.05
C ARG A 134 13.64 -7.15 7.45
N ASP A 135 14.57 -7.85 8.09
CA ASP A 135 15.87 -7.31 8.50
C ASP A 135 15.83 -6.02 9.34
N GLY A 136 14.72 -5.79 10.06
CA GLY A 136 14.52 -4.61 10.90
C GLY A 136 13.95 -3.39 10.16
N GLU A 137 13.59 -3.54 8.88
CA GLU A 137 12.90 -2.53 8.09
C GLU A 137 11.48 -2.97 7.74
N THR A 138 10.59 -2.01 7.54
CA THR A 138 9.27 -2.16 6.94
C THR A 138 9.36 -1.78 5.47
N HIS A 139 9.14 -2.75 4.59
CA HIS A 139 9.06 -2.55 3.14
C HIS A 139 7.60 -2.30 2.74
N VAL A 140 7.35 -1.21 2.02
CA VAL A 140 6.01 -0.76 1.65
C VAL A 140 5.78 -0.94 0.16
N PHE A 141 4.67 -1.57 -0.20
CA PHE A 141 4.27 -1.81 -1.58
C PHE A 141 2.85 -1.29 -1.83
N VAL A 142 2.60 -0.77 -3.02
CA VAL A 142 1.26 -0.42 -3.50
C VAL A 142 0.50 -1.70 -3.86
N LYS A 143 -0.80 -1.75 -3.55
CA LYS A 143 -1.71 -2.85 -3.93
C LYS A 143 -2.36 -2.65 -5.29
#